data_AF-R0HQQ6-F1
#
_entry.id   AF-R0HQQ6-F1
#
_cell.length_a   1.000
_cell.length_b   1.000
_cell.length_c   1.000
_cell.angle_alpha   90.00
_cell.angle_beta   90.00
_cell.angle_gamma   90.00
#
_symmetry.space_group_name_H-M   'P 1'
#
loop_
_entity.id
_entity.type
_entity.pdbx_description
1 polymer ?
#
loop_
_entity_poly.entity_id
_entity_poly.type
_entity_poly.pdbx_seq_one_letter_code
_entity_poly.pdbx_strand_id
1 'polypeptide(L)'
;MQSSVGKAFQLFCFLLILFVSHVCLIQVRANYDLDSTVGRSTDAFLLSTSLPVDTAFKFPSASPAITPSAGGNFGKGRIDLGGLEVVQVSISASTSQRVWRTYEGMGLTIFQPTNLPPSFFSLGFYAQPNDRQLFGWVLVARDVSGNSLRPPVGYIAAMNTTSMIIRQDGPAYFWQPLCPDGYQAVGLYVTTSPLEPPLRQKSISCVRSGLTEQSEADTWVWGTADMAISSLRPANRGTEATGVYTGTFSCQGRNSPPARPPLFCLKNTRFDLSSMPSKDQTRVLFETYSPWVYLHPDEDFLPSSVDWFFSNGALLFQKGNESNPVPVQPDGSNLPQGGSDDGLFWLDYPADKNAKERVKRGDLGNTKVYLHIKPMFGGTFTDIVVWIFYPFNGNARLKFLFVKSLSLGDIGEHIGDWEHVTLRISNFNGELWRAYLSEHSGGTLVEACDLEFQGGNKLVSYSSLHGHAMFSRPGMVLQGEDGNGVRNDMARSDKFLDAGAAYELVAGPGVVEPPWLNYYRKWGPFVTHDIEKTFQGIAKTLPRLLRTKFNNLISKIPREVLQEDGPTGPKVKTSWTSDDF
;
A
#
# COMPACT_ATOMS: atom_id res chain seq x y z
N MET A 1 -8.30 11.46 49.16
CA MET A 1 -8.50 12.69 48.37
C MET A 1 -7.25 13.56 48.48
N GLN A 2 -6.32 13.44 47.54
CA GLN A 2 -5.28 14.45 47.33
C GLN A 2 -5.82 15.47 46.33
N SER A 3 -5.82 16.76 46.70
CA SER A 3 -6.47 17.82 45.94
C SER A 3 -5.79 18.05 44.59
N SER A 4 -6.56 18.48 43.58
CA SER A 4 -6.07 18.80 42.22
C SER A 4 -4.98 19.89 42.21
N VAL A 5 -4.83 20.63 43.31
CA VAL A 5 -3.78 21.64 43.53
C VAL A 5 -2.39 21.00 43.64
N GLY A 6 -2.28 19.79 44.21
CA GLY A 6 -0.99 19.10 44.36
C GLY A 6 -0.39 18.61 43.03
N LYS A 7 -1.24 18.17 42.08
CA LYS A 7 -0.80 17.74 40.74
C LYS A 7 -0.47 18.93 39.84
N ALA A 8 -1.17 20.07 40.01
CA ALA A 8 -0.87 21.31 39.30
C ALA A 8 0.47 21.94 39.74
N PHE A 9 0.82 21.83 41.03
CA PHE A 9 2.08 22.37 41.56
C PHE A 9 3.31 21.57 41.07
N GLN A 10 3.20 20.24 40.98
CA GLN A 10 4.27 19.41 40.39
C GLN A 10 4.50 19.72 38.90
N LEU A 11 3.43 19.96 38.13
CA LEU A 11 3.54 20.35 36.72
C LEU A 11 4.15 21.74 36.54
N PHE A 12 3.83 22.69 37.42
CA PHE A 12 4.39 24.04 37.43
C PHE A 12 5.89 24.05 37.79
N CYS A 13 6.31 23.29 38.80
CA CYS A 13 7.72 23.14 39.15
C CYS A 13 8.55 22.49 38.02
N PHE A 14 7.98 21.50 37.31
CA PHE A 14 8.65 20.84 36.18
C PHE A 14 8.83 21.78 34.98
N LEU A 15 7.82 22.62 34.70
CA LEU A 15 7.87 23.66 33.65
C LEU A 15 8.85 24.79 33.99
N LEU A 16 8.97 25.18 35.26
CA LEU A 16 9.91 26.22 35.71
C LEU A 16 11.37 25.75 35.57
N ILE A 17 11.66 24.49 35.89
CA ILE A 17 13.01 23.89 35.76
C ILE A 17 13.43 23.79 34.29
N LEU A 18 12.50 23.48 33.38
CA LEU A 18 12.75 23.46 31.94
C LEU A 18 12.99 24.87 31.37
N PHE A 19 12.30 25.89 31.90
CA PHE A 19 12.48 27.28 31.44
C PHE A 19 13.84 27.85 31.88
N VAL A 20 14.29 27.57 33.11
CA VAL A 20 15.62 28.01 33.61
C VAL A 20 16.76 27.30 32.87
N SER A 21 16.59 26.01 32.53
CA SER A 21 17.58 25.26 31.75
C SER A 21 17.75 25.80 30.32
N HIS A 22 16.68 26.37 29.74
CA HIS A 22 16.71 26.93 28.39
C HIS A 22 17.38 28.32 28.34
N VAL A 23 17.25 29.13 29.40
CA VAL A 23 17.92 30.44 29.48
C VAL A 23 19.43 30.29 29.69
N CYS A 24 19.91 29.25 30.40
CA CYS A 24 21.35 29.00 30.55
C CYS A 24 22.02 28.40 29.29
N LEU A 25 21.29 27.71 28.41
CA LEU A 25 21.83 27.11 27.19
C LEU A 25 21.99 28.09 26.01
N ILE A 26 21.29 29.23 26.05
CA ILE A 26 21.34 30.25 24.99
C ILE A 26 22.54 31.21 25.15
N GLN A 27 23.27 31.16 26.28
CA GLN A 27 24.45 32.00 26.53
C GLN A 27 25.81 31.33 26.26
N VAL A 28 25.83 30.08 25.78
CA VAL A 28 27.07 29.36 25.42
C VAL A 28 26.91 28.68 24.04
N ARG A 29 26.80 29.49 22.98
CA ARG A 29 27.15 29.09 21.61
C ARG A 29 27.24 30.33 20.72
N ALA A 30 28.25 31.14 20.99
CA ALA A 30 28.80 32.09 20.05
C ALA A 30 30.30 31.77 19.92
N ASN A 31 30.79 31.81 18.68
CA ASN A 31 32.14 31.54 18.21
C ASN A 31 32.46 30.05 17.98
N TYR A 32 32.56 29.65 16.72
CA TYR A 32 33.85 29.57 16.00
C TYR A 32 33.56 29.29 14.51
N ASP A 33 33.87 30.27 13.65
CA ASP A 33 34.23 30.03 12.25
C ASP A 33 35.65 29.46 12.21
N LEU A 34 35.89 28.44 11.39
CA LEU A 34 37.20 28.28 10.75
C LEU A 34 37.07 27.62 9.37
N ASP A 35 37.64 28.35 8.43
CA ASP A 35 37.88 28.07 7.03
C ASP A 35 38.67 26.76 6.81
N SER A 36 38.31 25.97 5.78
CA SER A 36 39.29 25.16 5.06
C SER A 36 38.81 24.81 3.65
N THR A 37 39.41 25.48 2.69
CA THR A 37 39.51 25.08 1.29
C THR A 37 40.47 23.88 1.19
N VAL A 38 39.98 22.70 0.81
CA VAL A 38 40.84 21.57 0.40
C VAL A 38 40.28 20.89 -0.85
N GLY A 39 41.03 21.05 -1.94
CA GLY A 39 41.40 19.99 -2.88
C GLY A 39 40.31 19.06 -3.38
N ARG A 40 39.86 19.33 -4.61
CA ARG A 40 39.19 18.39 -5.51
C ARG A 40 40.13 17.20 -5.79
N SER A 41 40.09 16.18 -4.95
CA SER A 41 40.65 14.86 -5.23
C SER A 41 39.50 13.95 -5.64
N THR A 42 39.60 13.38 -6.84
CA THR A 42 38.75 12.28 -7.29
C THR A 42 39.02 11.07 -6.40
N ASP A 43 38.24 10.90 -5.33
CA ASP A 43 38.32 9.70 -4.51
C ASP A 43 37.80 8.50 -5.31
N ALA A 44 38.75 7.67 -5.73
CA ALA A 44 38.54 6.32 -6.25
C ALA A 44 37.95 5.35 -5.19
N PHE A 45 37.36 5.86 -4.12
CA PHE A 45 36.82 5.09 -2.99
C PHE A 45 35.32 4.77 -3.12
N LEU A 46 34.61 5.38 -4.07
CA LEU A 46 33.20 5.05 -4.38
C LEU A 46 33.04 3.92 -5.41
N LEU A 47 34.14 3.31 -5.87
CA LEU A 47 34.13 2.22 -6.86
C LEU A 47 33.99 0.81 -6.25
N SER A 48 33.85 0.66 -4.93
CA SER A 48 33.91 -0.67 -4.27
C SER A 48 32.70 -1.12 -3.44
N THR A 49 31.60 -0.36 -3.38
CA THR A 49 30.37 -0.82 -2.73
C THR A 49 29.30 -1.11 -3.78
N SER A 50 28.97 -2.39 -3.98
CA SER A 50 27.81 -2.80 -4.79
C SER A 50 26.55 -2.12 -4.30
N LEU A 51 25.76 -1.54 -5.21
CA LEU A 51 24.47 -0.95 -4.85
C LEU A 51 23.46 -2.06 -4.53
N PRO A 52 22.42 -1.80 -3.70
CA PRO A 52 21.35 -2.76 -3.49
C PRO A 52 20.80 -3.36 -4.80
N VAL A 53 20.59 -2.53 -5.83
CA VAL A 53 20.09 -2.96 -7.16
C VAL A 53 21.04 -3.89 -7.93
N ASP A 54 22.29 -4.03 -7.51
CA ASP A 54 23.23 -5.01 -8.09
C ASP A 54 22.98 -6.43 -7.54
N THR A 55 22.15 -6.57 -6.51
CA THR A 55 21.83 -7.85 -5.86
C THR A 55 20.35 -8.20 -6.05
N ALA A 56 20.07 -9.38 -6.62
CA ALA A 56 18.70 -9.88 -6.75
C ALA A 56 18.09 -10.18 -5.37
N PHE A 57 16.87 -9.70 -5.15
CA PHE A 57 16.08 -10.05 -3.98
C PHE A 57 15.76 -11.55 -3.99
N LYS A 58 15.75 -12.15 -2.80
CA LYS A 58 15.29 -13.52 -2.58
C LYS A 58 14.42 -13.54 -1.34
N PHE A 59 13.27 -14.22 -1.46
CA PHE A 59 12.45 -14.52 -0.31
C PHE A 59 13.22 -15.36 0.73
N PRO A 60 12.91 -15.21 2.04
CA PRO A 60 13.60 -15.97 3.08
C PRO A 60 13.43 -17.49 3.00
N SER A 61 12.37 -17.96 2.36
CA SER A 61 12.05 -19.37 2.16
C SER A 61 11.64 -19.66 0.71
N ALA A 62 11.62 -20.95 0.36
CA ALA A 62 11.27 -21.38 -0.99
C ALA A 62 9.89 -20.86 -1.43
N SER A 63 9.74 -20.63 -2.73
CA SER A 63 8.48 -20.26 -3.36
C SER A 63 7.38 -21.29 -3.08
N PRO A 64 6.10 -20.89 -3.08
CA PRO A 64 4.98 -21.80 -2.84
C PRO A 64 4.97 -22.94 -3.86
N ALA A 65 4.77 -24.17 -3.38
CA ALA A 65 4.63 -25.35 -4.23
C ALA A 65 3.22 -25.38 -4.85
N ILE A 66 3.03 -24.64 -5.95
CA ILE A 66 1.74 -24.52 -6.62
C ILE A 66 1.52 -25.76 -7.49
N THR A 67 0.60 -26.63 -7.06
CA THR A 67 0.11 -27.72 -7.91
C THR A 67 -0.87 -27.15 -8.96
N PRO A 68 -0.73 -27.53 -10.25
CA PRO A 68 -1.71 -27.17 -11.26
C PRO A 68 -3.11 -27.70 -10.89
N SER A 69 -4.12 -26.84 -10.94
CA SER A 69 -5.51 -27.25 -10.81
C SER A 69 -6.04 -27.77 -12.15
N ALA A 70 -6.96 -28.74 -12.10
CA ALA A 70 -7.60 -29.26 -13.31
C ALA A 70 -8.37 -28.12 -14.02
N GLY A 71 -7.97 -27.80 -15.24
CA GLY A 71 -8.59 -26.73 -16.05
C GLY A 71 -8.13 -25.30 -15.73
N GLY A 72 -7.35 -25.07 -14.67
CA GLY A 72 -6.82 -23.74 -14.33
C GLY A 72 -5.52 -23.40 -15.07
N ASN A 73 -5.25 -22.10 -15.26
CA ASN A 73 -4.04 -21.57 -15.89
C ASN A 73 -3.11 -20.82 -14.95
N PHE A 74 -3.50 -20.65 -13.68
CA PHE A 74 -2.67 -20.04 -12.65
C PHE A 74 -1.31 -20.74 -12.52
N GLY A 75 -0.23 -19.96 -12.44
CA GLY A 75 1.13 -20.49 -12.21
C GLY A 75 1.79 -21.17 -13.42
N LYS A 76 1.18 -21.14 -14.62
CA LYS A 76 1.77 -21.76 -15.83
C LYS A 76 2.84 -20.91 -16.52
N GLY A 77 3.13 -19.72 -16.01
CA GLY A 77 4.12 -18.79 -16.56
C GLY A 77 3.69 -18.06 -17.84
N ARG A 78 2.49 -18.33 -18.38
CA ARG A 78 1.97 -17.76 -19.63
C ARG A 78 0.50 -17.44 -19.51
N ILE A 79 0.08 -16.31 -20.06
CA ILE A 79 -1.32 -15.89 -20.14
C ILE A 79 -1.61 -15.38 -21.55
N ASP A 80 -2.72 -15.81 -22.16
CA ASP A 80 -3.15 -15.32 -23.47
C ASP A 80 -4.23 -14.26 -23.31
N LEU A 81 -3.92 -13.04 -23.77
CA LEU A 81 -4.76 -11.85 -23.65
C LEU A 81 -5.79 -11.71 -24.80
N GLY A 82 -5.97 -12.76 -25.60
CA GLY A 82 -6.88 -12.79 -26.75
C GLY A 82 -6.16 -12.68 -28.09
N GLY A 83 -5.15 -13.52 -28.29
CA GLY A 83 -4.30 -13.54 -29.48
C GLY A 83 -2.91 -12.93 -29.26
N LEU A 84 -2.64 -12.44 -28.05
CA LEU A 84 -1.33 -11.98 -27.60
C LEU A 84 -0.98 -12.74 -26.32
N GLU A 85 -0.08 -13.70 -26.43
CA GLU A 85 0.39 -14.46 -25.26
C GLU A 85 1.54 -13.71 -24.60
N VAL A 86 1.48 -13.56 -23.29
CA VAL A 86 2.48 -12.85 -22.49
C VAL A 86 3.16 -13.78 -21.49
N VAL A 87 4.41 -13.47 -21.19
CA VAL A 87 5.22 -14.09 -20.12
C VAL A 87 5.78 -12.98 -19.25
N GLN A 88 5.73 -13.16 -17.94
CA GLN A 88 6.44 -12.32 -16.97
C GLN A 88 7.90 -12.76 -16.88
N VAL A 89 8.82 -11.88 -17.29
CA VAL A 89 10.27 -12.11 -17.22
C VAL A 89 10.84 -11.28 -16.09
N SER A 90 11.29 -11.95 -15.01
CA SER A 90 12.01 -11.29 -13.92
C SER A 90 13.31 -10.69 -14.41
N ILE A 91 13.70 -9.54 -13.88
CA ILE A 91 14.95 -8.85 -14.18
C ILE A 91 16.05 -9.47 -13.32
N SER A 92 17.01 -10.12 -13.98
CA SER A 92 18.12 -10.81 -13.33
C SER A 92 19.38 -10.72 -14.19
N ALA A 93 20.52 -11.16 -13.66
CA ALA A 93 21.76 -11.28 -14.42
C ALA A 93 21.65 -12.21 -15.66
N SER A 94 20.68 -13.13 -15.68
CA SER A 94 20.49 -14.10 -16.78
C SER A 94 19.44 -13.71 -17.81
N THR A 95 18.56 -12.77 -17.48
CA THR A 95 17.38 -12.39 -18.28
C THR A 95 17.36 -10.90 -18.61
N SER A 96 18.39 -10.17 -18.21
CA SER A 96 18.49 -8.74 -18.48
C SER A 96 19.93 -8.27 -18.58
N GLN A 97 20.10 -7.12 -19.23
CA GLN A 97 21.35 -6.38 -19.29
C GLN A 97 21.13 -4.98 -18.73
N ARG A 98 22.04 -4.51 -17.87
CA ARG A 98 22.08 -3.11 -17.45
C ARG A 98 22.47 -2.22 -18.62
N VAL A 99 21.64 -1.22 -18.90
CA VAL A 99 21.81 -0.30 -20.04
C VAL A 99 22.36 1.03 -19.57
N TRP A 100 21.78 1.59 -18.51
CA TRP A 100 22.16 2.92 -18.02
C TRP A 100 21.95 3.01 -16.51
N ARG A 101 22.76 3.87 -15.86
CA ARG A 101 22.70 4.13 -14.42
C ARG A 101 23.04 5.58 -14.11
N THR A 102 22.31 6.14 -13.16
CA THR A 102 22.60 7.42 -12.48
C THR A 102 22.68 7.19 -10.98
N TYR A 103 23.49 8.01 -10.30
CA TYR A 103 23.73 8.00 -8.86
C TYR A 103 23.21 9.28 -8.19
N GLU A 104 22.48 10.12 -8.94
CA GLU A 104 21.91 11.35 -8.41
C GLU A 104 20.73 11.04 -7.47
N GLY A 105 20.75 11.59 -6.26
CA GLY A 105 19.79 11.25 -5.20
C GLY A 105 19.85 9.76 -4.83
N MET A 106 18.70 9.09 -4.87
CA MET A 106 18.62 7.62 -4.67
C MET A 106 19.14 6.82 -5.88
N GLY A 107 19.44 7.50 -7.00
CA GLY A 107 19.88 6.88 -8.24
C GLY A 107 18.81 6.03 -8.93
N LEU A 108 19.14 5.60 -10.15
CA LEU A 108 18.28 4.77 -10.99
C LEU A 108 19.15 3.86 -11.87
N THR A 109 18.69 2.63 -12.07
CA THR A 109 19.26 1.71 -13.06
C THR A 109 18.17 1.26 -14.05
N ILE A 110 18.51 1.27 -15.34
CA ILE A 110 17.64 0.81 -16.43
C ILE A 110 18.17 -0.51 -16.99
N PHE A 111 17.27 -1.46 -17.20
CA PHE A 111 17.54 -2.80 -17.67
C PHE A 111 16.80 -3.10 -18.98
N GLN A 112 17.52 -3.66 -19.93
CA GLN A 112 16.96 -4.27 -21.13
C GLN A 112 16.69 -5.74 -20.86
N PRO A 113 15.48 -6.26 -21.13
CA PRO A 113 15.24 -7.71 -21.07
C PRO A 113 15.96 -8.42 -22.23
N THR A 114 16.65 -9.51 -21.92
CA THR A 114 17.45 -10.33 -22.85
C THR A 114 17.14 -11.81 -22.63
N ASN A 115 17.68 -12.70 -23.49
CA ASN A 115 17.47 -14.15 -23.39
C ASN A 115 15.98 -14.56 -23.32
N LEU A 116 15.16 -13.89 -24.13
CA LEU A 116 13.72 -14.11 -24.16
C LEU A 116 13.36 -15.52 -24.67
N PRO A 117 12.24 -16.10 -24.23
CA PRO A 117 11.75 -17.36 -24.78
C PRO A 117 11.57 -17.27 -26.31
N PRO A 118 11.73 -18.38 -27.06
CA PRO A 118 11.57 -18.36 -28.50
C PRO A 118 10.23 -17.78 -28.95
N SER A 119 10.27 -16.91 -29.94
CA SER A 119 9.12 -16.19 -30.51
C SER A 119 8.45 -15.16 -29.58
N PHE A 120 9.06 -14.84 -28.43
CA PHE A 120 8.66 -13.70 -27.60
C PHE A 120 9.52 -12.48 -27.92
N PHE A 121 8.91 -11.31 -27.81
CA PHE A 121 9.52 -10.02 -28.14
C PHE A 121 9.35 -9.04 -26.99
N SER A 122 10.34 -8.16 -26.82
CA SER A 122 10.30 -7.10 -25.82
C SER A 122 9.26 -6.04 -26.19
N LEU A 123 8.57 -5.53 -25.16
CA LEU A 123 7.62 -4.42 -25.27
C LEU A 123 8.18 -3.11 -24.67
N GLY A 124 9.34 -3.17 -24.01
CA GLY A 124 9.94 -2.03 -23.33
C GLY A 124 11.03 -2.45 -22.35
N PHE A 125 11.63 -1.44 -21.70
CA PHE A 125 12.70 -1.61 -20.73
C PHE A 125 12.14 -1.50 -19.31
N TYR A 126 12.90 -1.98 -18.33
CA TYR A 126 12.59 -1.86 -16.90
C TYR A 126 13.47 -0.79 -16.25
N ALA A 127 12.95 -0.12 -15.22
CA ALA A 127 13.69 0.86 -14.44
C ALA A 127 13.41 0.66 -12.94
N GLN A 128 14.46 0.70 -12.12
CA GLN A 128 14.36 0.57 -10.67
C GLN A 128 15.29 1.56 -9.96
N PRO A 129 14.89 2.11 -8.79
CA PRO A 129 15.79 2.88 -7.93
C PRO A 129 16.99 2.05 -7.47
N ASN A 130 18.12 2.69 -7.19
CA ASN A 130 19.33 1.95 -6.82
C ASN A 130 19.35 1.52 -5.35
N ASP A 131 18.48 2.07 -4.51
CA ASP A 131 18.41 1.87 -3.06
C ASP A 131 17.67 0.60 -2.62
N ARG A 132 17.20 -0.21 -3.58
CA ARG A 132 16.47 -1.46 -3.34
C ARG A 132 17.11 -2.63 -4.06
N GLN A 133 16.98 -3.83 -3.49
CA GLN A 133 17.41 -5.06 -4.17
C GLN A 133 16.66 -5.27 -5.47
N LEU A 134 17.31 -5.86 -6.48
CA LEU A 134 16.72 -6.07 -7.79
C LEU A 134 15.54 -7.05 -7.69
N PHE A 135 14.33 -6.54 -7.91
CA PHE A 135 13.07 -7.28 -7.81
C PHE A 135 12.08 -6.86 -8.89
N GLY A 136 12.61 -6.60 -10.09
CA GLY A 136 11.83 -6.16 -11.24
C GLY A 136 11.33 -7.29 -12.11
N TRP A 137 10.35 -6.98 -12.95
CA TRP A 137 9.92 -7.83 -14.06
C TRP A 137 9.34 -6.98 -15.19
N VAL A 138 9.29 -7.55 -16.39
CA VAL A 138 8.56 -6.99 -17.55
C VAL A 138 7.75 -8.07 -18.23
N LEU A 139 6.63 -7.69 -18.84
CA LEU A 139 5.95 -8.57 -19.78
C LEU A 139 6.64 -8.53 -21.14
N VAL A 140 6.88 -9.71 -21.68
CA VAL A 140 7.24 -9.92 -23.08
C VAL A 140 6.12 -10.69 -23.76
N ALA A 141 5.97 -10.50 -25.07
CA ALA A 141 4.79 -11.00 -25.77
C ALA A 141 5.12 -11.79 -27.04
N ARG A 142 4.25 -12.74 -27.36
CA ARG A 142 4.25 -13.55 -28.57
C ARG A 142 2.96 -13.33 -29.33
N ASP A 143 3.08 -13.13 -30.63
CA ASP A 143 1.95 -13.03 -31.54
C ASP A 143 1.38 -14.43 -31.83
N VAL A 144 0.15 -14.68 -31.36
CA VAL A 144 -0.56 -15.94 -31.61
C VAL A 144 -1.56 -15.79 -32.76
N SER A 145 -2.05 -14.57 -32.99
CA SER A 145 -3.06 -14.27 -34.02
C SER A 145 -2.46 -14.00 -35.41
N GLY A 146 -1.16 -13.76 -35.50
CA GLY A 146 -0.43 -13.38 -36.71
C GLY A 146 -0.48 -11.87 -37.03
N ASN A 147 -1.20 -11.09 -36.23
CA ASN A 147 -1.31 -9.64 -36.36
C ASN A 147 -1.30 -8.88 -35.03
N SER A 148 -0.93 -9.51 -33.91
CA SER A 148 -0.89 -8.84 -32.62
C SER A 148 0.34 -7.96 -32.45
N LEU A 149 1.45 -8.29 -33.14
CA LEU A 149 2.72 -7.55 -33.04
C LEU A 149 3.27 -7.12 -34.41
N ARG A 150 3.86 -5.92 -34.43
CA ARG A 150 4.61 -5.39 -35.58
C ARG A 150 5.89 -4.67 -35.13
N PRO A 151 6.96 -4.68 -35.96
CA PRO A 151 8.12 -3.83 -35.70
C PRO A 151 7.73 -2.34 -35.75
N PRO A 152 8.46 -1.46 -35.04
CA PRO A 152 8.31 -0.02 -35.20
C PRO A 152 8.72 0.43 -36.61
N VAL A 153 8.12 1.52 -37.09
CA VAL A 153 8.43 2.15 -38.39
C VAL A 153 9.40 3.34 -38.26
N GLY A 154 9.72 3.73 -37.04
CA GLY A 154 10.65 4.80 -36.68
C GLY A 154 10.74 4.95 -35.17
N TYR A 155 11.50 5.93 -34.70
CA TYR A 155 11.50 6.33 -33.30
C TYR A 155 11.37 7.86 -33.14
N ILE A 156 10.77 8.26 -32.03
CA ILE A 156 10.75 9.64 -31.55
C ILE A 156 11.78 9.75 -30.43
N ALA A 157 12.72 10.69 -30.55
CA ALA A 157 13.65 11.03 -29.46
C ALA A 157 12.86 11.66 -28.31
N ALA A 158 12.58 10.86 -27.28
CA ALA A 158 11.69 11.22 -26.19
C ALA A 158 12.36 12.09 -25.12
N MET A 159 13.62 11.81 -24.82
CA MET A 159 14.46 12.53 -23.84
C MET A 159 15.93 12.12 -24.01
N ASN A 160 16.87 12.93 -23.54
CA ASN A 160 18.26 12.49 -23.32
C ASN A 160 18.88 13.20 -22.11
N THR A 161 19.98 12.65 -21.58
CA THR A 161 20.66 13.18 -20.39
C THR A 161 21.97 13.93 -20.71
N THR A 162 22.23 14.27 -21.98
CA THR A 162 23.52 14.82 -22.44
C THR A 162 23.82 16.19 -21.85
N SER A 163 22.80 17.05 -21.72
CA SER A 163 22.93 18.39 -21.14
C SER A 163 22.75 18.44 -19.62
N MET A 164 22.49 17.29 -19.00
CA MET A 164 22.21 17.21 -17.56
C MET A 164 23.51 17.10 -16.76
N ILE A 165 23.66 17.95 -15.75
CA ILE A 165 24.77 17.89 -14.79
C ILE A 165 24.38 16.93 -13.67
N ILE A 166 24.46 15.62 -13.95
CA ILE A 166 24.16 14.54 -12.99
C ILE A 166 25.27 13.50 -12.97
N ARG A 167 25.42 12.79 -11.84
CA ARG A 167 26.34 11.65 -11.73
C ARG A 167 25.75 10.42 -12.45
N GLN A 168 26.31 10.02 -13.58
CA GLN A 168 25.81 8.92 -14.41
C GLN A 168 26.95 8.15 -15.11
N ASP A 169 26.70 6.90 -15.51
CA ASP A 169 27.70 6.07 -16.23
C ASP A 169 28.07 6.65 -17.62
N GLY A 170 27.18 7.46 -18.20
CA GLY A 170 27.29 8.11 -19.50
C GLY A 170 25.93 8.70 -19.89
N PRO A 171 25.80 9.41 -21.03
CA PRO A 171 24.51 9.91 -21.48
C PRO A 171 23.57 8.76 -21.86
N ALA A 172 22.28 8.92 -21.55
CA ALA A 172 21.20 8.06 -22.01
C ALA A 172 20.32 8.78 -23.02
N TYR A 173 19.78 8.03 -23.96
CA TYR A 173 18.82 8.49 -24.97
C TYR A 173 17.59 7.59 -24.89
N PHE A 174 16.43 8.20 -24.71
CA PHE A 174 15.15 7.54 -24.58
C PHE A 174 14.40 7.67 -25.90
N TRP A 175 13.98 6.54 -26.47
CA TRP A 175 13.35 6.45 -27.77
C TRP A 175 11.96 5.86 -27.61
N GLN A 176 10.95 6.58 -28.07
CA GLN A 176 9.59 6.06 -28.16
C GLN A 176 9.37 5.46 -29.54
N PRO A 177 8.97 4.18 -29.66
CA PRO A 177 8.72 3.58 -30.96
C PRO A 177 7.55 4.28 -31.65
N LEU A 178 7.75 4.67 -32.91
CA LEU A 178 6.69 5.09 -33.81
C LEU A 178 6.06 3.83 -34.40
N CYS A 179 4.80 3.59 -34.04
CA CYS A 179 4.09 2.38 -34.43
C CYS A 179 3.33 2.56 -35.75
N PRO A 180 3.19 1.50 -36.57
CA PRO A 180 2.36 1.55 -37.77
C PRO A 180 0.88 1.76 -37.41
N ASP A 181 0.09 2.22 -38.38
CA ASP A 181 -1.35 2.46 -38.20
C ASP A 181 -2.06 1.24 -37.62
N GLY A 182 -2.86 1.47 -36.57
CA GLY A 182 -3.55 0.42 -35.82
C GLY A 182 -2.70 -0.29 -34.76
N TYR A 183 -1.48 0.18 -34.48
CA TYR A 183 -0.61 -0.33 -33.42
C TYR A 183 -0.16 0.80 -32.48
N GLN A 184 0.22 0.43 -31.25
CA GLN A 184 0.54 1.34 -30.16
C GLN A 184 1.81 0.90 -29.42
N ALA A 185 2.49 1.88 -28.84
CA ALA A 185 3.71 1.69 -28.06
C ALA A 185 3.36 1.41 -26.59
N VAL A 186 3.96 0.36 -26.04
CA VAL A 186 3.76 -0.05 -24.63
C VAL A 186 4.90 0.42 -23.72
N GLY A 187 6.09 0.64 -24.29
CA GLY A 187 7.26 1.05 -23.53
C GLY A 187 8.28 1.77 -24.38
N LEU A 188 9.33 2.23 -23.70
CA LEU A 188 10.45 2.96 -24.30
C LEU A 188 11.62 2.01 -24.56
N TYR A 189 12.44 2.41 -25.53
CA TYR A 189 13.76 1.84 -25.79
C TYR A 189 14.84 2.81 -25.30
N VAL A 190 15.90 2.32 -24.67
CA VAL A 190 16.98 3.17 -24.14
C VAL A 190 18.33 2.78 -24.74
N THR A 191 19.13 3.77 -25.13
CA THR A 191 20.50 3.59 -25.62
C THR A 191 21.48 4.48 -24.85
N THR A 192 22.77 4.13 -24.91
CA THR A 192 23.88 4.94 -24.39
C THR A 192 24.62 5.71 -25.48
N SER A 193 24.09 5.71 -26.69
CA SER A 193 24.60 6.46 -27.84
C SER A 193 23.44 7.19 -28.54
N PRO A 194 23.69 8.32 -29.22
CA PRO A 194 22.65 9.10 -29.90
C PRO A 194 22.10 8.41 -31.16
N LEU A 195 22.61 7.22 -31.51
CA LEU A 195 22.15 6.46 -32.65
C LEU A 195 20.76 5.88 -32.39
N GLU A 196 19.88 6.03 -33.38
CA GLU A 196 18.53 5.47 -33.34
C GLU A 196 18.58 3.94 -33.21
N PRO A 197 17.67 3.32 -32.43
CA PRO A 197 17.63 1.87 -32.29
C PRO A 197 17.27 1.17 -33.62
N PRO A 198 17.63 -0.12 -33.79
CA PRO A 198 17.26 -0.85 -34.99
C PRO A 198 15.73 -1.01 -35.12
N LEU A 199 15.20 -0.81 -36.33
CA LEU A 199 13.79 -1.02 -36.71
C LEU A 199 13.43 -2.51 -36.86
N ARG A 200 13.90 -3.35 -35.93
CA ARG A 200 13.69 -4.80 -35.93
C ARG A 200 12.76 -5.17 -34.79
N GLN A 201 11.86 -6.11 -35.05
CA GLN A 201 10.90 -6.60 -34.05
C GLN A 201 11.59 -7.19 -32.81
N LYS A 202 12.80 -7.76 -32.98
CA LYS A 202 13.62 -8.27 -31.87
C LYS A 202 14.10 -7.17 -30.90
N SER A 203 14.15 -5.91 -31.33
CA SER A 203 14.54 -4.78 -30.48
C SER A 203 13.39 -4.39 -29.54
N ILE A 204 12.24 -4.07 -30.12
CA ILE A 204 10.99 -3.73 -29.44
C ILE A 204 9.83 -3.95 -30.43
N SER A 205 8.65 -4.31 -29.92
CA SER A 205 7.46 -4.52 -30.73
C SER A 205 6.34 -3.55 -30.38
N CYS A 206 5.64 -3.07 -31.41
CA CYS A 206 4.37 -2.37 -31.29
C CYS A 206 3.22 -3.38 -31.19
N VAL A 207 2.20 -3.03 -30.41
CA VAL A 207 1.07 -3.91 -30.11
C VAL A 207 -0.19 -3.41 -30.80
N ARG A 208 -0.97 -4.31 -31.39
CA ARG A 208 -2.24 -3.93 -32.04
C ARG A 208 -3.16 -3.19 -31.08
N SER A 209 -3.77 -2.09 -31.52
CA SER A 209 -4.54 -1.17 -30.67
C SER A 209 -5.75 -1.79 -29.96
N GLY A 210 -6.31 -2.89 -30.50
CA GLY A 210 -7.39 -3.63 -29.83
C GLY A 210 -6.94 -4.44 -28.61
N LEU A 211 -5.63 -4.60 -28.42
CA LEU A 211 -4.99 -5.35 -27.33
C LEU A 211 -4.23 -4.43 -26.36
N THR A 212 -4.53 -3.13 -26.41
CA THR A 212 -3.93 -2.11 -25.55
C THR A 212 -5.01 -1.27 -24.88
N GLU A 213 -4.65 -0.62 -23.77
CA GLU A 213 -5.54 0.22 -22.98
C GLU A 213 -4.76 1.44 -22.45
N GLN A 214 -5.46 2.53 -22.12
CA GLN A 214 -4.84 3.75 -21.64
C GLN A 214 -4.01 3.48 -20.38
N SER A 215 -2.79 4.01 -20.35
CA SER A 215 -1.92 3.95 -19.18
C SER A 215 -1.78 5.31 -18.50
N GLU A 216 -1.35 5.28 -17.24
CA GLU A 216 -0.93 6.43 -16.47
C GLU A 216 0.37 6.15 -15.72
N ALA A 217 1.01 7.20 -15.22
CA ALA A 217 2.14 7.06 -14.31
C ALA A 217 1.69 6.43 -12.99
N ASP A 218 2.45 5.46 -12.51
CA ASP A 218 2.23 4.76 -11.24
C ASP A 218 3.21 5.26 -10.18
N THR A 219 4.23 4.48 -9.85
CA THR A 219 5.21 4.83 -8.83
C THR A 219 6.28 5.74 -9.43
N TRP A 220 6.57 6.85 -8.76
CA TRP A 220 7.75 7.65 -9.08
C TRP A 220 9.01 6.83 -8.82
N VAL A 221 9.83 6.65 -9.86
CA VAL A 221 11.05 5.83 -9.77
C VAL A 221 12.25 6.73 -9.52
N TRP A 222 12.38 7.81 -10.30
CA TRP A 222 13.49 8.76 -10.19
C TRP A 222 13.20 10.03 -10.98
N GLY A 223 13.87 11.13 -10.66
CA GLY A 223 13.76 12.36 -11.42
C GLY A 223 14.69 13.47 -10.95
N THR A 224 14.76 14.53 -11.76
CA THR A 224 15.49 15.77 -11.53
C THR A 224 14.56 16.96 -11.78
N ALA A 225 15.09 18.18 -11.76
CA ALA A 225 14.35 19.36 -12.18
C ALA A 225 13.86 19.27 -13.64
N ASP A 226 14.55 18.55 -14.52
CA ASP A 226 14.26 18.52 -15.95
C ASP A 226 13.47 17.28 -16.40
N MET A 227 13.54 16.19 -15.64
CA MET A 227 13.05 14.87 -16.04
C MET A 227 12.42 14.10 -14.89
N ALA A 228 11.35 13.36 -15.18
CA ALA A 228 10.75 12.41 -14.25
C ALA A 228 10.56 11.04 -14.93
N ILE A 229 10.91 9.99 -14.22
CA ILE A 229 10.68 8.60 -14.59
C ILE A 229 9.71 7.99 -13.58
N SER A 230 8.67 7.35 -14.11
CA SER A 230 7.66 6.66 -13.31
C SER A 230 7.32 5.34 -13.97
N SER A 231 7.03 4.30 -13.18
CA SER A 231 6.45 3.06 -13.71
C SER A 231 5.10 3.37 -14.36
N LEU A 232 4.64 2.47 -15.24
CA LEU A 232 3.36 2.62 -15.93
C LEU A 232 2.36 1.59 -15.40
N ARG A 233 1.11 2.05 -15.22
CA ARG A 233 -0.04 1.20 -14.88
C ARG A 233 -1.24 1.48 -15.77
N PRO A 234 -2.23 0.58 -15.84
CA PRO A 234 -3.51 0.88 -16.45
C PRO A 234 -4.23 2.06 -15.77
N ALA A 235 -4.85 2.95 -16.55
CA ALA A 235 -5.63 4.07 -16.02
C ALA A 235 -6.97 3.61 -15.44
N ASN A 236 -7.64 2.67 -16.10
CA ASN A 236 -8.83 2.01 -15.58
C ASN A 236 -8.44 0.75 -14.79
N ARG A 237 -8.90 0.63 -13.54
CA ARG A 237 -8.51 -0.43 -12.59
C ARG A 237 -9.70 -0.84 -11.74
N GLY A 238 -9.62 -2.04 -11.17
CA GLY A 238 -10.69 -2.67 -10.39
C GLY A 238 -10.97 -4.09 -10.87
N THR A 239 -11.93 -4.75 -10.22
CA THR A 239 -12.23 -6.17 -10.43
C THR A 239 -12.79 -6.50 -11.82
N GLU A 240 -13.26 -5.49 -12.56
CA GLU A 240 -13.82 -5.64 -13.91
C GLU A 240 -12.93 -5.01 -15.00
N ALA A 241 -11.82 -4.39 -14.60
CA ALA A 241 -10.95 -3.68 -15.53
C ALA A 241 -10.05 -4.65 -16.31
N THR A 242 -9.96 -4.43 -17.63
CA THR A 242 -9.22 -5.30 -18.56
C THR A 242 -7.75 -4.95 -18.73
N GLY A 243 -7.31 -3.79 -18.21
CA GLY A 243 -5.96 -3.29 -18.40
C GLY A 243 -4.93 -4.13 -17.66
N VAL A 244 -3.81 -4.43 -18.30
CA VAL A 244 -2.76 -5.33 -17.82
C VAL A 244 -1.49 -4.54 -17.53
N TYR A 245 -0.94 -4.72 -16.32
CA TYR A 245 0.32 -4.10 -15.91
C TYR A 245 1.51 -4.74 -16.63
N THR A 246 2.36 -3.93 -17.25
CA THR A 246 3.41 -4.41 -18.17
C THR A 246 4.81 -4.42 -17.59
N GLY A 247 5.04 -3.70 -16.49
CA GLY A 247 6.37 -3.54 -15.89
C GLY A 247 7.26 -2.52 -16.63
N THR A 248 6.71 -1.77 -17.59
CA THR A 248 7.44 -0.72 -18.31
C THR A 248 7.34 0.62 -17.57
N PHE A 249 8.09 1.62 -18.05
CA PHE A 249 8.11 2.97 -17.46
C PHE A 249 7.87 4.05 -18.51
N SER A 250 7.52 5.24 -18.02
CA SER A 250 7.46 6.46 -18.80
C SER A 250 8.57 7.42 -18.39
N CYS A 251 8.95 8.31 -19.30
CA CYS A 251 9.92 9.37 -19.06
C CYS A 251 9.29 10.68 -19.53
N GLN A 252 9.14 11.66 -18.64
CA GLN A 252 8.57 12.97 -18.93
C GLN A 252 9.60 14.09 -18.72
N GLY A 253 9.68 15.01 -19.68
CA GLY A 253 10.44 16.25 -19.57
C GLY A 253 9.56 17.39 -19.08
N ARG A 254 10.06 18.25 -18.18
CA ARG A 254 9.26 19.39 -17.68
C ARG A 254 8.99 20.49 -18.71
N ASN A 255 9.83 20.63 -19.74
CA ASN A 255 9.80 21.74 -20.70
C ASN A 255 9.53 21.31 -22.17
N SER A 256 8.87 20.18 -22.42
CA SER A 256 8.72 19.63 -23.78
C SER A 256 7.35 19.96 -24.44
N PRO A 257 7.31 20.67 -25.59
CA PRO A 257 6.17 20.63 -26.53
C PRO A 257 6.50 19.79 -27.80
N PRO A 258 5.51 19.21 -28.53
CA PRO A 258 4.10 19.00 -28.21
C PRO A 258 3.86 17.69 -27.43
N ALA A 259 2.59 17.39 -27.12
CA ALA A 259 2.18 16.13 -26.49
C ALA A 259 2.68 14.94 -27.31
N ARG A 260 3.68 14.21 -26.77
CA ARG A 260 4.15 12.95 -27.33
C ARG A 260 2.97 11.96 -27.39
N PRO A 261 2.96 11.01 -28.33
CA PRO A 261 1.95 9.95 -28.31
C PRO A 261 1.96 9.28 -26.93
N PRO A 262 0.80 8.97 -26.35
CA PRO A 262 0.77 8.28 -25.07
C PRO A 262 1.41 6.90 -25.19
N LEU A 263 2.03 6.44 -24.09
CA LEU A 263 2.33 5.03 -23.92
C LEU A 263 1.06 4.32 -23.44
N PHE A 264 0.91 3.06 -23.80
CA PHE A 264 -0.25 2.25 -23.46
C PHE A 264 0.16 1.07 -22.58
N CYS A 265 -0.80 0.52 -21.86
CA CYS A 265 -0.66 -0.79 -21.23
C CYS A 265 -1.30 -1.85 -22.13
N LEU A 266 -1.18 -3.12 -21.76
CA LEU A 266 -1.85 -4.20 -22.49
C LEU A 266 -3.32 -4.32 -22.05
N LYS A 267 -4.13 -5.01 -22.85
CA LYS A 267 -5.54 -5.29 -22.54
C LYS A 267 -5.80 -6.79 -22.61
N ASN A 268 -6.36 -7.37 -21.56
CA ASN A 268 -6.88 -8.73 -21.59
C ASN A 268 -8.28 -8.74 -22.20
N THR A 269 -8.40 -9.13 -23.46
CA THR A 269 -9.70 -9.22 -24.16
C THR A 269 -10.44 -10.53 -23.92
N ARG A 270 -9.79 -11.55 -23.34
CA ARG A 270 -10.47 -12.78 -22.92
C ARG A 270 -11.17 -12.61 -21.58
N PHE A 271 -10.46 -12.03 -20.61
CA PHE A 271 -10.94 -11.76 -19.24
C PHE A 271 -11.75 -12.92 -18.62
N ASP A 272 -11.39 -14.17 -18.94
CA ASP A 272 -12.11 -15.37 -18.50
C ASP A 272 -11.75 -15.83 -17.08
N LEU A 273 -10.87 -15.07 -16.41
CA LEU A 273 -10.32 -15.31 -15.08
C LEU A 273 -9.71 -16.71 -14.89
N SER A 274 -9.43 -17.45 -15.97
CA SER A 274 -8.88 -18.81 -15.93
C SER A 274 -7.48 -18.88 -15.32
N SER A 275 -6.79 -17.75 -15.27
CA SER A 275 -5.47 -17.61 -14.67
C SER A 275 -5.51 -17.25 -13.18
N MET A 276 -6.69 -17.05 -12.57
CA MET A 276 -6.79 -16.86 -11.12
C MET A 276 -6.52 -18.16 -10.35
N PRO A 277 -6.02 -18.08 -9.10
CA PRO A 277 -5.84 -19.26 -8.27
C PRO A 277 -7.19 -19.89 -7.90
N SER A 278 -7.22 -21.22 -7.93
CA SER A 278 -8.32 -22.00 -7.34
C SER A 278 -8.32 -21.89 -5.81
N LYS A 279 -9.40 -22.33 -5.15
CA LYS A 279 -9.52 -22.33 -3.67
C LYS A 279 -8.32 -23.00 -2.97
N ASP A 280 -7.86 -24.14 -3.47
CA ASP A 280 -6.71 -24.85 -2.88
C ASP A 280 -5.38 -24.13 -3.14
N GLN A 281 -5.22 -23.53 -4.33
CA GLN A 281 -4.04 -22.69 -4.61
C GLN A 281 -4.04 -21.43 -3.74
N THR A 282 -5.19 -20.80 -3.51
CA THR A 282 -5.35 -19.68 -2.58
C THR A 282 -4.96 -20.07 -1.16
N ARG A 283 -5.34 -21.27 -0.69
CA ARG A 283 -4.87 -21.80 0.60
C ARG A 283 -3.35 -21.85 0.67
N VAL A 284 -2.69 -22.44 -0.33
CA VAL A 284 -1.21 -22.55 -0.37
C VAL A 284 -0.54 -21.17 -0.40
N LEU A 285 -1.06 -20.24 -1.22
CA LEU A 285 -0.56 -18.87 -1.29
C LEU A 285 -0.70 -18.17 0.05
N PHE A 286 -1.86 -18.30 0.68
CA PHE A 286 -2.13 -17.64 1.95
C PHE A 286 -1.29 -18.24 3.09
N GLU A 287 -1.15 -19.56 3.17
CA GLU A 287 -0.23 -20.19 4.14
C GLU A 287 1.22 -19.71 3.97
N THR A 288 1.63 -19.41 2.74
CA THR A 288 2.99 -18.95 2.42
C THR A 288 3.21 -17.47 2.72
N TYR A 289 2.23 -16.61 2.42
CA TYR A 289 2.38 -15.15 2.41
C TYR A 289 1.51 -14.41 3.43
N SER A 290 0.66 -15.11 4.20
CA SER A 290 -0.27 -14.50 5.16
C SER A 290 0.42 -13.52 6.08
N PRO A 291 -0.20 -12.38 6.43
CA PRO A 291 0.41 -11.41 7.34
C PRO A 291 0.71 -11.98 8.72
N TRP A 292 1.90 -11.66 9.23
CA TRP A 292 2.27 -11.71 10.64
C TRP A 292 2.10 -10.30 11.21
N VAL A 293 1.00 -10.06 11.92
CA VAL A 293 0.64 -8.72 12.41
C VAL A 293 1.08 -8.56 13.85
N TYR A 294 2.00 -7.63 14.11
CA TYR A 294 2.35 -7.22 15.46
C TYR A 294 1.37 -6.17 15.98
N LEU A 295 0.84 -6.41 17.17
CA LEU A 295 0.08 -5.42 17.93
C LEU A 295 1.05 -4.67 18.85
N HIS A 296 0.77 -3.39 19.11
CA HIS A 296 1.59 -2.60 20.02
C HIS A 296 1.62 -3.25 21.43
N PRO A 297 2.74 -3.23 22.18
CA PRO A 297 2.81 -3.85 23.52
C PRO A 297 1.78 -3.27 24.50
N ASP A 298 1.46 -1.98 24.36
CA ASP A 298 0.43 -1.30 25.15
C ASP A 298 -1.00 -1.49 24.60
N GLU A 299 -1.22 -2.35 23.58
CA GLU A 299 -2.55 -2.56 23.00
C GLU A 299 -3.45 -3.34 23.97
N ASP A 300 -4.56 -2.72 24.35
CA ASP A 300 -5.56 -3.29 25.25
C ASP A 300 -6.76 -3.88 24.47
N PHE A 301 -6.92 -3.49 23.20
CA PHE A 301 -8.05 -3.86 22.35
C PHE A 301 -7.57 -4.76 21.22
N LEU A 302 -7.75 -6.05 21.42
CA LEU A 302 -7.25 -7.08 20.53
C LEU A 302 -8.29 -7.39 19.44
N PRO A 303 -7.87 -7.96 18.29
CA PRO A 303 -8.82 -8.42 17.28
C PRO A 303 -9.66 -9.60 17.81
N SER A 304 -10.72 -9.93 17.09
CA SER A 304 -11.52 -11.13 17.32
C SER A 304 -12.17 -11.62 16.02
N SER A 305 -12.86 -12.76 16.05
CA SER A 305 -13.77 -13.12 14.97
C SER A 305 -15.14 -12.43 15.12
N VAL A 306 -15.82 -12.19 14.01
CA VAL A 306 -17.19 -11.67 13.94
C VAL A 306 -18.15 -12.62 14.68
N ASP A 307 -17.99 -13.93 14.47
CA ASP A 307 -18.75 -14.97 15.18
C ASP A 307 -18.56 -14.87 16.70
N TRP A 308 -17.33 -14.67 17.17
CA TRP A 308 -17.06 -14.45 18.59
C TRP A 308 -17.74 -13.17 19.07
N PHE A 309 -17.63 -12.06 18.35
CA PHE A 309 -18.25 -10.79 18.74
C PHE A 309 -19.78 -10.92 18.88
N PHE A 310 -20.44 -11.56 17.92
CA PHE A 310 -21.89 -11.80 17.97
C PHE A 310 -22.29 -12.77 19.07
N SER A 311 -21.60 -13.91 19.17
CA SER A 311 -21.84 -14.94 20.20
C SER A 311 -21.62 -14.41 21.63
N ASN A 312 -20.86 -13.32 21.78
CA ASN A 312 -20.61 -12.69 23.07
C ASN A 312 -21.56 -11.52 23.39
N GLY A 313 -22.68 -11.44 22.67
CA GLY A 313 -23.83 -10.62 23.03
C GLY A 313 -23.89 -9.26 22.33
N ALA A 314 -23.29 -9.14 21.14
CA ALA A 314 -23.53 -7.97 20.29
C ALA A 314 -25.03 -7.82 19.99
N LEU A 315 -25.47 -6.57 19.94
CA LEU A 315 -26.88 -6.20 19.83
C LEU A 315 -27.11 -5.37 18.57
N LEU A 316 -28.22 -5.63 17.88
CA LEU A 316 -28.75 -4.80 16.80
C LEU A 316 -29.73 -3.79 17.37
N PHE A 317 -29.42 -2.51 17.19
CA PHE A 317 -30.29 -1.40 17.54
C PHE A 317 -31.04 -0.89 16.32
N GLN A 318 -32.23 -0.36 16.58
CA GLN A 318 -33.08 0.27 15.57
C GLN A 318 -33.50 1.65 16.03
N LYS A 319 -33.37 2.64 15.14
CA LYS A 319 -33.80 4.01 15.38
C LYS A 319 -35.30 4.07 15.70
N GLY A 320 -35.65 4.73 16.80
CA GLY A 320 -37.01 4.81 17.33
C GLY A 320 -37.47 3.59 18.13
N ASN A 321 -36.62 2.58 18.31
CA ASN A 321 -36.87 1.41 19.16
C ASN A 321 -35.62 1.00 19.97
N GLU A 322 -34.86 1.99 20.43
CA GLU A 322 -33.56 1.79 21.08
C GLU A 322 -33.66 1.06 22.42
N SER A 323 -34.85 1.05 23.04
CA SER A 323 -35.09 0.33 24.31
C SER A 323 -35.26 -1.18 24.14
N ASN A 324 -35.41 -1.69 22.91
CA ASN A 324 -35.61 -3.11 22.62
C ASN A 324 -34.61 -3.64 21.57
N PRO A 325 -33.30 -3.58 21.85
CA PRO A 325 -32.30 -4.13 20.93
C PRO A 325 -32.39 -5.66 20.85
N VAL A 326 -32.02 -6.21 19.69
CA VAL A 326 -32.13 -7.65 19.41
C VAL A 326 -30.74 -8.28 19.38
N PRO A 327 -30.49 -9.43 20.04
CA PRO A 327 -29.24 -10.16 19.92
C PRO A 327 -28.94 -10.54 18.47
N VAL A 328 -27.69 -10.31 18.04
CA VAL A 328 -27.23 -10.73 16.70
C VAL A 328 -26.93 -12.22 16.72
N GLN A 329 -27.40 -12.95 15.70
CA GLN A 329 -27.07 -14.36 15.52
C GLN A 329 -25.58 -14.52 15.17
N PRO A 330 -24.92 -15.65 15.49
CA PRO A 330 -23.47 -15.82 15.31
C PRO A 330 -22.96 -15.57 13.87
N ASP A 331 -23.79 -15.86 12.86
CA ASP A 331 -23.47 -15.63 11.43
C ASP A 331 -23.99 -14.29 10.87
N GLY A 332 -24.71 -13.52 11.69
CA GLY A 332 -25.39 -12.28 11.31
C GLY A 332 -26.64 -12.49 10.45
N SER A 333 -27.24 -13.67 10.41
CA SER A 333 -28.42 -13.98 9.59
C SER A 333 -29.66 -13.12 9.88
N ASN A 334 -29.77 -12.56 11.08
CA ASN A 334 -30.87 -11.67 11.46
C ASN A 334 -30.56 -10.17 11.23
N LEU A 335 -29.42 -9.85 10.62
CA LEU A 335 -29.08 -8.48 10.25
C LEU A 335 -29.81 -8.04 8.95
N PRO A 336 -30.21 -6.77 8.84
CA PRO A 336 -30.73 -6.20 7.60
C PRO A 336 -29.75 -6.35 6.43
N GLN A 337 -30.17 -7.04 5.36
CA GLN A 337 -29.34 -7.39 4.21
C GLN A 337 -29.37 -6.29 3.13
N GLY A 338 -28.22 -5.98 2.51
CA GLY A 338 -28.06 -5.06 1.39
C GLY A 338 -28.37 -3.59 1.71
N GLY A 339 -28.68 -2.78 0.69
CA GLY A 339 -29.10 -1.37 0.85
C GLY A 339 -27.94 -0.37 0.93
N SER A 340 -28.05 0.61 1.83
CA SER A 340 -27.02 1.60 2.13
C SER A 340 -27.01 1.89 3.62
N ASP A 341 -26.02 2.65 4.08
CA ASP A 341 -26.04 3.23 5.41
C ASP A 341 -27.14 4.29 5.49
N ASP A 342 -28.33 3.87 5.95
CA ASP A 342 -29.56 4.66 6.05
C ASP A 342 -29.77 5.27 7.45
N GLY A 343 -28.85 5.01 8.39
CA GLY A 343 -28.92 5.44 9.78
C GLY A 343 -30.11 4.84 10.56
N LEU A 344 -30.75 3.78 10.06
CA LEU A 344 -31.87 3.13 10.73
C LEU A 344 -31.42 2.06 11.74
N PHE A 345 -30.25 1.46 11.51
CA PHE A 345 -29.72 0.36 12.32
C PHE A 345 -28.24 0.58 12.64
N TRP A 346 -27.82 0.13 13.83
CA TRP A 346 -26.41 0.04 14.20
C TRP A 346 -26.17 -1.13 15.15
N LEU A 347 -24.92 -1.58 15.26
CA LEU A 347 -24.51 -2.55 16.26
C LEU A 347 -23.96 -1.85 17.51
N ASP A 348 -24.11 -2.47 18.66
CA ASP A 348 -23.48 -2.05 19.91
C ASP A 348 -23.21 -3.27 20.81
N TYR A 349 -22.53 -3.04 21.93
CA TYR A 349 -22.18 -4.03 22.92
C TYR A 349 -23.39 -4.58 23.70
N PRO A 350 -23.20 -5.70 24.43
CA PRO A 350 -24.14 -6.15 25.43
C PRO A 350 -24.45 -5.05 26.46
N ALA A 351 -25.67 -5.05 27.00
CA ALA A 351 -26.08 -4.11 28.03
C ALA A 351 -25.35 -4.31 29.38
N ASP A 352 -24.90 -5.53 29.68
CA ASP A 352 -24.12 -5.82 30.89
C ASP A 352 -22.74 -5.19 30.81
N LYS A 353 -22.34 -4.45 31.85
CA LYS A 353 -21.09 -3.69 31.88
C LYS A 353 -19.85 -4.59 31.80
N ASN A 354 -19.85 -5.73 32.49
CA ASN A 354 -18.70 -6.62 32.50
C ASN A 354 -18.56 -7.34 31.15
N ALA A 355 -19.67 -7.76 30.56
CA ALA A 355 -19.71 -8.32 29.21
C ALA A 355 -19.24 -7.29 28.18
N LYS A 356 -19.70 -6.03 28.28
CA LYS A 356 -19.23 -4.93 27.43
C LYS A 356 -17.72 -4.76 27.50
N GLU A 357 -17.13 -4.63 28.69
CA GLU A 357 -15.67 -4.46 28.85
C GLU A 357 -14.88 -5.65 28.31
N ARG A 358 -15.41 -6.87 28.46
CA ARG A 358 -14.81 -8.08 27.91
C ARG A 358 -14.85 -8.10 26.37
N VAL A 359 -16.00 -7.79 25.78
CA VAL A 359 -16.16 -7.73 24.32
C VAL A 359 -15.30 -6.63 23.71
N LYS A 360 -15.23 -5.47 24.37
CA LYS A 360 -14.40 -4.32 23.97
C LYS A 360 -12.91 -4.70 23.86
N ARG A 361 -12.40 -5.54 24.77
CA ARG A 361 -10.99 -6.02 24.75
C ARG A 361 -10.66 -7.00 23.63
N GLY A 362 -11.67 -7.58 22.99
CA GLY A 362 -11.50 -8.64 22.00
C GLY A 362 -10.90 -9.92 22.55
N ASP A 363 -10.49 -10.81 21.65
CA ASP A 363 -9.98 -12.13 22.00
C ASP A 363 -9.05 -12.65 20.90
N LEU A 364 -7.76 -12.36 21.07
CA LEU A 364 -6.73 -12.73 20.12
C LEU A 364 -6.72 -14.24 19.81
N GLY A 365 -7.06 -15.09 20.78
CA GLY A 365 -7.09 -16.55 20.61
C GLY A 365 -8.26 -17.06 19.76
N ASN A 366 -9.34 -16.28 19.65
CA ASN A 366 -10.49 -16.56 18.80
C ASN A 366 -10.54 -15.66 17.54
N THR A 367 -9.45 -14.97 17.23
CA THR A 367 -9.34 -14.16 16.02
C THR A 367 -9.36 -15.03 14.78
N LYS A 368 -10.10 -14.57 13.79
CA LYS A 368 -10.14 -15.12 12.44
C LYS A 368 -10.09 -13.95 11.46
N VAL A 369 -9.25 -14.05 10.44
CA VAL A 369 -9.22 -13.07 9.34
C VAL A 369 -10.13 -13.48 8.18
N TYR A 370 -10.64 -12.51 7.43
CA TYR A 370 -11.59 -12.76 6.35
C TYR A 370 -10.98 -12.42 5.00
N LEU A 371 -10.93 -13.40 4.12
CA LEU A 371 -10.27 -13.28 2.82
C LEU A 371 -11.28 -12.92 1.73
N HIS A 372 -10.96 -11.86 1.00
CA HIS A 372 -11.63 -11.49 -0.24
C HIS A 372 -10.65 -11.62 -1.40
N ILE A 373 -10.98 -12.50 -2.36
CA ILE A 373 -10.12 -12.82 -3.51
C ILE A 373 -10.61 -12.07 -4.75
N LYS A 374 -9.81 -11.12 -5.24
CA LYS A 374 -10.16 -10.21 -6.34
C LYS A 374 -9.26 -10.39 -7.56
N PRO A 375 -9.79 -10.46 -8.79
CA PRO A 375 -8.96 -10.32 -10.00
C PRO A 375 -8.46 -8.89 -10.13
N MET A 376 -7.17 -8.72 -10.46
CA MET A 376 -6.58 -7.41 -10.70
C MET A 376 -5.75 -7.40 -12.00
N PHE A 377 -5.63 -6.20 -12.57
CA PHE A 377 -4.87 -5.95 -13.80
C PHE A 377 -5.20 -6.92 -14.94
N GLY A 378 -6.46 -6.91 -15.40
CA GLY A 378 -6.89 -7.78 -16.49
C GLY A 378 -6.87 -9.27 -16.10
N GLY A 379 -6.91 -9.60 -14.80
CA GLY A 379 -6.78 -10.97 -14.29
C GLY A 379 -5.36 -11.56 -14.41
N THR A 380 -4.34 -10.73 -14.59
CA THR A 380 -2.92 -11.15 -14.55
C THR A 380 -2.33 -11.11 -13.14
N PHE A 381 -3.04 -10.47 -12.20
CA PHE A 381 -2.76 -10.52 -10.78
C PHE A 381 -4.02 -10.93 -10.02
N THR A 382 -3.82 -11.43 -8.80
CA THR A 382 -4.87 -11.69 -7.83
C THR A 382 -4.54 -10.95 -6.56
N ASP A 383 -5.50 -10.15 -6.08
CA ASP A 383 -5.42 -9.57 -4.74
C ASP A 383 -6.10 -10.51 -3.74
N ILE A 384 -5.38 -10.83 -2.67
CA ILE A 384 -5.93 -11.46 -1.46
C ILE A 384 -6.03 -10.36 -0.40
N VAL A 385 -7.23 -9.80 -0.25
CA VAL A 385 -7.51 -8.80 0.79
C VAL A 385 -7.78 -9.52 2.09
N VAL A 386 -7.02 -9.19 3.12
CA VAL A 386 -7.06 -9.82 4.45
C VAL A 386 -7.71 -8.84 5.42
N TRP A 387 -9.00 -9.01 5.68
CA TRP A 387 -9.74 -8.18 6.62
C TRP A 387 -9.56 -8.66 8.06
N ILE A 388 -9.28 -7.73 8.96
CA ILE A 388 -9.08 -7.95 10.39
C ILE A 388 -10.14 -7.15 11.13
N PHE A 389 -10.89 -7.84 11.98
CA PHE A 389 -11.95 -7.24 12.78
C PHE A 389 -11.49 -6.97 14.20
N TYR A 390 -11.71 -5.75 14.65
CA TYR A 390 -11.48 -5.32 16.02
C TYR A 390 -12.82 -4.92 16.63
N PRO A 391 -13.27 -5.53 17.74
CA PRO A 391 -14.47 -5.08 18.43
C PRO A 391 -14.42 -3.60 18.81
N PHE A 392 -13.21 -3.07 19.02
CA PHE A 392 -12.95 -1.71 19.42
C PHE A 392 -11.56 -1.22 18.99
N ASN A 393 -11.39 0.06 18.70
CA ASN A 393 -10.11 0.65 18.23
C ASN A 393 -9.48 1.69 19.18
N GLY A 394 -9.88 1.76 20.45
CA GLY A 394 -9.22 2.68 21.40
C GLY A 394 -9.34 4.17 21.04
N ASN A 395 -8.69 5.01 21.84
CA ASN A 395 -8.74 6.46 21.62
C ASN A 395 -7.55 7.01 20.83
N ALA A 396 -7.81 8.08 20.08
CA ALA A 396 -6.78 8.80 19.35
C ALA A 396 -5.80 9.54 20.27
N ARG A 397 -4.55 9.62 19.83
CA ARG A 397 -3.46 10.32 20.53
C ARG A 397 -2.86 11.39 19.61
N LEU A 398 -2.53 12.54 20.19
CA LEU A 398 -1.97 13.70 19.49
C LEU A 398 -0.54 13.97 19.96
N LYS A 399 0.33 14.37 19.03
CA LYS A 399 1.59 15.03 19.35
C LYS A 399 1.46 16.52 19.04
N PHE A 400 1.85 17.38 19.99
CA PHE A 400 1.78 18.83 19.84
C PHE A 400 3.00 19.52 20.48
N LEU A 401 3.84 20.13 19.65
CA LEU A 401 5.07 20.82 20.01
C LEU A 401 5.99 19.91 20.85
N PHE A 402 6.27 20.29 22.10
CA PHE A 402 7.08 19.51 23.03
C PHE A 402 6.29 18.43 23.78
N VAL A 403 4.95 18.42 23.66
CA VAL A 403 4.10 17.37 24.23
C VAL A 403 4.17 16.15 23.31
N LYS A 404 4.90 15.13 23.74
CA LYS A 404 5.18 13.92 22.95
C LYS A 404 3.93 13.08 22.67
N SER A 405 2.97 13.07 23.59
CA SER A 405 1.71 12.33 23.44
C SER A 405 0.64 12.91 24.37
N LEU A 406 -0.53 13.17 23.81
CA LEU A 406 -1.73 13.66 24.50
C LEU A 406 -2.91 12.77 24.07
N SER A 407 -3.56 12.11 25.01
CA SER A 407 -4.82 11.40 24.74
C SER A 407 -5.92 12.42 24.46
N LEU A 408 -6.77 12.13 23.48
CA LEU A 408 -7.90 12.97 23.09
C LEU A 408 -9.21 12.60 23.82
N GLY A 409 -9.13 11.87 24.94
CA GLY A 409 -10.31 11.39 25.65
C GLY A 409 -10.95 10.26 24.86
N ASP A 410 -12.24 10.38 24.56
CA ASP A 410 -13.02 9.38 23.80
C ASP A 410 -12.90 9.61 22.28
N ILE A 411 -12.30 10.72 21.83
CA ILE A 411 -12.19 11.03 20.40
C ILE A 411 -11.43 9.92 19.63
N GLY A 412 -12.04 9.47 18.53
CA GLY A 412 -11.52 8.42 17.66
C GLY A 412 -11.87 6.99 18.09
N GLU A 413 -12.64 6.83 19.16
CA GLU A 413 -13.16 5.54 19.61
C GLU A 413 -14.34 5.08 18.73
N HIS A 414 -14.26 3.84 18.25
CA HIS A 414 -15.27 3.22 17.40
C HIS A 414 -15.52 1.78 17.82
N ILE A 415 -16.78 1.35 17.74
CA ILE A 415 -17.17 -0.05 17.91
C ILE A 415 -17.14 -0.73 16.53
N GLY A 416 -16.52 -1.90 16.48
CA GLY A 416 -16.53 -2.77 15.32
C GLY A 416 -15.66 -2.27 14.16
N ASP A 417 -14.39 -2.02 14.43
CA ASP A 417 -13.42 -1.50 13.48
C ASP A 417 -12.84 -2.56 12.53
N TRP A 418 -12.52 -2.12 11.31
CA TRP A 418 -12.17 -2.97 10.19
C TRP A 418 -10.94 -2.44 9.45
N GLU A 419 -9.84 -3.18 9.60
CA GLU A 419 -8.56 -2.91 8.97
C GLU A 419 -8.22 -4.00 7.95
N HIS A 420 -7.30 -3.72 7.03
CA HIS A 420 -6.89 -4.74 6.06
C HIS A 420 -5.45 -4.62 5.57
N VAL A 421 -4.95 -5.77 5.13
CA VAL A 421 -3.72 -5.88 4.34
C VAL A 421 -4.08 -6.56 3.02
N THR A 422 -3.66 -6.01 1.88
CA THR A 422 -3.89 -6.63 0.57
C THR A 422 -2.60 -7.23 0.04
N LEU A 423 -2.59 -8.53 -0.24
CA LEU A 423 -1.50 -9.23 -0.92
C LEU A 423 -1.74 -9.21 -2.42
N ARG A 424 -0.82 -8.68 -3.22
CA ARG A 424 -0.91 -8.74 -4.68
C ARG A 424 -0.02 -9.84 -5.23
N ILE A 425 -0.65 -10.89 -5.74
CA ILE A 425 -0.01 -12.12 -6.23
C ILE A 425 0.00 -12.14 -7.76
N SER A 426 1.15 -12.47 -8.36
CA SER A 426 1.24 -12.70 -9.81
C SER A 426 0.54 -13.99 -10.21
N ASN A 427 -0.35 -13.93 -11.20
CA ASN A 427 -1.00 -15.13 -11.73
C ASN A 427 -0.09 -15.97 -12.63
N PHE A 428 1.08 -15.46 -13.00
CA PHE A 428 2.06 -16.18 -13.82
C PHE A 428 2.80 -17.26 -13.02
N ASN A 429 3.18 -16.96 -11.79
CA ASN A 429 4.07 -17.80 -10.97
C ASN A 429 3.65 -17.91 -9.49
N GLY A 430 2.61 -17.19 -9.07
CA GLY A 430 2.13 -17.14 -7.70
C GLY A 430 3.05 -16.42 -6.72
N GLU A 431 3.99 -15.62 -7.21
CA GLU A 431 4.89 -14.84 -6.38
C GLU A 431 4.17 -13.60 -5.82
N LEU A 432 4.43 -13.28 -4.55
CA LEU A 432 4.02 -12.01 -3.94
C LEU A 432 4.79 -10.87 -4.62
N TRP A 433 4.08 -9.99 -5.31
CA TRP A 433 4.71 -8.83 -5.93
C TRP A 433 4.81 -7.68 -4.93
N ARG A 434 3.69 -7.34 -4.30
CA ARG A 434 3.60 -6.18 -3.42
C ARG A 434 2.45 -6.31 -2.42
N ALA A 435 2.49 -5.52 -1.35
CA ALA A 435 1.45 -5.49 -0.34
C ALA A 435 0.93 -4.07 -0.10
N TYR A 436 -0.39 -3.94 0.06
CA TYR A 436 -1.03 -2.73 0.56
C TYR A 436 -1.21 -2.84 2.07
N LEU A 437 -0.92 -1.78 2.79
CA LEU A 437 -1.15 -1.68 4.22
C LEU A 437 -2.11 -0.50 4.47
N SER A 438 -3.30 -0.78 5.02
CA SER A 438 -4.32 0.25 5.25
C SER A 438 -3.91 1.22 6.35
N GLU A 439 -3.69 2.48 5.99
CA GLU A 439 -3.39 3.58 6.90
C GLU A 439 -4.61 4.52 6.95
N HIS A 440 -5.58 4.18 7.79
CA HIS A 440 -6.83 4.95 7.96
C HIS A 440 -7.62 5.08 6.63
N SER A 441 -7.82 6.32 6.15
CA SER A 441 -8.56 6.63 4.90
C SER A 441 -7.75 6.37 3.63
N GLY A 442 -6.54 5.84 3.74
CA GLY A 442 -5.65 5.48 2.65
C GLY A 442 -4.72 4.35 3.07
N GLY A 443 -3.50 4.34 2.55
CA GLY A 443 -2.53 3.30 2.85
C GLY A 443 -1.27 3.42 2.02
N THR A 444 -0.29 2.59 2.37
CA THR A 444 0.99 2.55 1.67
C THR A 444 1.13 1.25 0.91
N LEU A 445 1.55 1.38 -0.34
CA LEU A 445 1.97 0.27 -1.18
C LEU A 445 3.46 -0.01 -1.00
N VAL A 446 3.81 -1.26 -0.71
CA VAL A 446 5.19 -1.68 -0.47
C VAL A 446 5.56 -2.87 -1.36
N GLU A 447 6.65 -2.74 -2.11
CA GLU A 447 7.21 -3.83 -2.93
C GLU A 447 7.69 -4.98 -2.03
N ALA A 448 7.56 -6.23 -2.47
CA ALA A 448 7.92 -7.38 -1.63
C ALA A 448 9.40 -7.38 -1.20
N CYS A 449 10.30 -6.79 -1.99
CA CYS A 449 11.71 -6.66 -1.63
C CYS A 449 11.99 -5.71 -0.47
N ASP A 450 11.04 -4.83 -0.14
CA ASP A 450 11.16 -3.84 0.94
C ASP A 450 10.36 -4.23 2.19
N LEU A 451 9.68 -5.38 2.16
CA LEU A 451 8.93 -5.92 3.29
C LEU A 451 9.84 -6.69 4.27
N GLU A 452 9.41 -6.74 5.52
CA GLU A 452 9.93 -7.68 6.50
C GLU A 452 9.16 -9.00 6.42
N PHE A 453 9.83 -10.10 6.77
CA PHE A 453 9.26 -11.44 6.70
C PHE A 453 9.56 -12.23 7.98
N GLN A 454 8.64 -13.11 8.36
CA GLN A 454 8.75 -13.93 9.56
C GLN A 454 8.14 -15.32 9.36
N GLY A 455 8.70 -16.35 10.01
CA GLY A 455 8.13 -17.71 9.90
C GLY A 455 8.12 -18.26 8.47
N GLY A 456 9.07 -17.82 7.64
CA GLY A 456 9.15 -18.14 6.21
C GLY A 456 8.91 -16.89 5.36
N ASN A 457 7.95 -16.98 4.43
CA ASN A 457 7.59 -15.90 3.50
C ASN A 457 6.37 -15.10 3.94
N LYS A 458 5.90 -15.27 5.19
CA LYS A 458 4.82 -14.47 5.75
C LYS A 458 5.31 -13.05 5.95
N LEU A 459 4.65 -12.09 5.31
CA LEU A 459 5.04 -10.68 5.47
C LEU A 459 4.75 -10.22 6.89
N VAL A 460 5.55 -9.30 7.39
CA VAL A 460 5.32 -8.66 8.69
C VAL A 460 4.59 -7.34 8.48
N SER A 461 3.58 -7.10 9.30
CA SER A 461 2.88 -5.82 9.40
C SER A 461 2.76 -5.41 10.87
N TYR A 462 2.64 -4.11 11.12
CA TYR A 462 2.50 -3.54 12.45
C TYR A 462 1.21 -2.74 12.52
N SER A 463 0.31 -3.17 13.40
CA SER A 463 -0.90 -2.45 13.76
C SER A 463 -0.53 -1.31 14.71
N SER A 464 -1.00 -0.09 14.42
CA SER A 464 -0.80 1.03 15.31
C SER A 464 -1.62 0.86 16.60
N LEU A 465 -1.09 1.39 17.71
CA LEU A 465 -1.76 1.41 19.00
C LEU A 465 -3.12 2.12 18.87
N HIS A 466 -4.17 1.45 19.34
CA HIS A 466 -5.58 1.84 19.28
C HIS A 466 -6.09 1.91 17.84
N GLY A 467 -5.61 2.86 17.03
CA GLY A 467 -6.19 3.12 15.72
C GLY A 467 -6.03 2.00 14.69
N HIS A 468 -5.26 0.95 15.00
CA HIS A 468 -5.08 -0.30 14.25
C HIS A 468 -4.65 -0.21 12.78
N ALA A 469 -4.42 0.99 12.26
CA ALA A 469 -3.80 1.21 10.96
C ALA A 469 -2.51 0.38 10.80
N MET A 470 -2.33 -0.18 9.61
CA MET A 470 -1.31 -1.15 9.27
C MET A 470 -0.09 -0.47 8.65
N PHE A 471 1.10 -0.79 9.15
CA PHE A 471 2.37 -0.22 8.66
C PHE A 471 3.42 -1.31 8.43
N SER A 472 4.39 -1.02 7.55
CA SER A 472 5.43 -1.99 7.17
C SER A 472 6.60 -2.04 8.14
N ARG A 473 6.72 -1.04 9.03
CA ARG A 473 7.84 -0.88 9.96
C ARG A 473 7.35 -0.47 11.34
N PRO A 474 8.07 -0.85 12.41
CA PRO A 474 7.82 -0.30 13.73
C PRO A 474 8.28 1.16 13.79
N GLY A 475 7.82 1.90 14.79
CA GLY A 475 8.18 3.29 15.00
C GLY A 475 6.95 4.14 15.27
N MET A 476 7.03 5.41 14.87
CA MET A 476 5.95 6.35 15.09
C MET A 476 5.76 7.19 13.83
N VAL A 477 4.54 7.17 13.30
CA VAL A 477 4.11 7.95 12.14
C VAL A 477 3.13 9.03 12.62
N LEU A 478 3.37 10.27 12.20
CA LEU A 478 2.48 11.39 12.49
C LEU A 478 1.61 11.71 11.28
N GLN A 479 0.30 11.76 11.50
CA GLN A 479 -0.64 12.32 10.54
C GLN A 479 -0.85 13.79 10.89
N GLY A 480 -0.06 14.66 10.26
CA GLY A 480 -0.11 16.12 10.41
C GLY A 480 1.14 16.82 9.90
N GLU A 481 1.33 18.08 10.27
CA GLU A 481 2.38 18.97 9.74
C GLU A 481 3.28 19.53 10.86
N ASP A 482 4.50 19.93 10.49
CA ASP A 482 5.47 20.57 11.38
C ASP A 482 5.76 19.80 12.68
N GLY A 483 5.70 18.46 12.61
CA GLY A 483 5.92 17.58 13.76
C GLY A 483 4.75 17.49 14.74
N ASN A 484 3.56 17.96 14.35
CA ASN A 484 2.32 17.90 15.12
C ASN A 484 1.25 17.12 14.35
N GLY A 485 0.43 16.33 15.05
CA GLY A 485 -0.58 15.53 14.39
C GLY A 485 -1.03 14.33 15.22
N VAL A 486 -1.93 13.55 14.63
CA VAL A 486 -2.39 12.28 15.19
C VAL A 486 -1.23 11.29 15.16
N ARG A 487 -1.04 10.54 16.25
CA ARG A 487 0.11 9.69 16.48
C ARG A 487 -0.28 8.23 16.25
N ASN A 488 0.39 7.59 15.30
CA ASN A 488 0.34 6.14 15.09
C ASN A 488 1.63 5.55 15.65
N ASP A 489 1.51 4.70 16.67
CA ASP A 489 2.65 4.05 17.32
C ASP A 489 2.65 2.56 17.01
N MET A 490 3.73 2.09 16.43
CA MET A 490 3.92 0.70 16.04
C MET A 490 5.14 0.15 16.77
N ALA A 491 5.02 -1.03 17.35
CA ALA A 491 6.15 -1.69 17.96
C ALA A 491 5.98 -3.20 17.88
N ARG A 492 7.10 -3.91 17.91
CA ARG A 492 7.11 -5.37 18.05
C ARG A 492 6.75 -5.71 19.48
N SER A 493 5.96 -6.76 19.66
CA SER A 493 5.59 -7.28 20.98
C SER A 493 5.38 -8.80 20.93
N ASP A 494 5.06 -9.38 22.07
CA ASP A 494 4.55 -10.75 22.21
C ASP A 494 3.05 -10.87 21.85
N LYS A 495 2.36 -9.75 21.64
CA LYS A 495 0.99 -9.69 21.09
C LYS A 495 1.07 -9.64 19.57
N PHE A 496 0.83 -10.79 18.94
CA PHE A 496 0.83 -10.88 17.47
C PHE A 496 -0.27 -11.80 16.96
N LEU A 497 -0.71 -11.55 15.74
CA LEU A 497 -1.62 -12.37 14.98
C LEU A 497 -0.87 -13.02 13.82
N ASP A 498 -0.78 -14.36 13.84
CA ASP A 498 -0.46 -15.12 12.63
C ASP A 498 -1.76 -15.31 11.83
N ALA A 499 -1.99 -14.47 10.81
CA ALA A 499 -3.22 -14.49 10.03
C ALA A 499 -3.44 -15.82 9.28
N GLY A 500 -2.37 -16.59 9.04
CA GLY A 500 -2.45 -17.91 8.41
C GLY A 500 -3.00 -19.00 9.33
N ALA A 501 -3.07 -18.78 10.64
CA ALA A 501 -3.52 -19.78 11.61
C ALA A 501 -5.03 -20.02 11.59
N ALA A 502 -5.84 -18.97 11.37
CA ALA A 502 -7.29 -19.05 11.33
C ALA A 502 -7.87 -17.99 10.38
N TYR A 503 -8.54 -18.44 9.33
CA TYR A 503 -9.13 -17.57 8.32
C TYR A 503 -10.38 -18.17 7.68
N GLU A 504 -11.15 -17.34 6.98
CA GLU A 504 -12.32 -17.75 6.20
C GLU A 504 -12.37 -17.00 4.88
N LEU A 505 -12.59 -17.71 3.78
CA LEU A 505 -12.88 -17.09 2.49
C LEU A 505 -14.32 -16.61 2.51
N VAL A 506 -14.52 -15.31 2.41
CA VAL A 506 -15.85 -14.68 2.51
C VAL A 506 -16.33 -14.10 1.18
N ALA A 507 -15.43 -13.83 0.23
CA ALA A 507 -15.79 -13.31 -1.08
C ALA A 507 -14.76 -13.67 -2.15
N GLY A 508 -15.22 -13.73 -3.39
CA GLY A 508 -14.43 -14.08 -4.58
C GLY A 508 -15.13 -15.12 -5.47
N PRO A 509 -14.51 -15.51 -6.58
CA PRO A 509 -15.10 -16.46 -7.53
C PRO A 509 -15.51 -17.78 -6.86
N GLY A 510 -16.81 -18.10 -6.91
CA GLY A 510 -17.35 -19.35 -6.35
C GLY A 510 -17.41 -19.41 -4.82
N VAL A 511 -17.21 -18.30 -4.11
CA VAL A 511 -17.32 -18.20 -2.66
C VAL A 511 -18.74 -17.80 -2.27
N VAL A 512 -19.31 -18.48 -1.28
CA VAL A 512 -20.61 -18.10 -0.68
C VAL A 512 -20.34 -17.08 0.42
N GLU A 513 -20.94 -15.91 0.30
CA GLU A 513 -20.77 -14.83 1.27
C GLU A 513 -21.54 -15.11 2.56
N PRO A 514 -20.95 -14.84 3.75
CA PRO A 514 -21.67 -14.95 5.00
C PRO A 514 -22.69 -13.81 5.16
N PRO A 515 -23.81 -14.01 5.89
CA PRO A 515 -24.89 -13.01 6.00
C PRO A 515 -24.43 -11.66 6.58
N TRP A 516 -23.52 -11.68 7.56
CA TRP A 516 -23.01 -10.44 8.16
C TRP A 516 -22.26 -9.55 7.17
N LEU A 517 -21.66 -10.11 6.12
CA LEU A 517 -20.93 -9.34 5.12
C LEU A 517 -21.86 -8.45 4.29
N ASN A 518 -23.13 -8.83 4.21
CA ASN A 518 -24.18 -8.10 3.51
C ASN A 518 -24.91 -7.07 4.41
N TYR A 519 -24.41 -6.83 5.63
CA TYR A 519 -24.91 -5.75 6.50
C TYR A 519 -24.17 -4.43 6.20
N TYR A 520 -24.87 -3.50 5.55
CA TYR A 520 -24.29 -2.24 5.03
C TYR A 520 -24.51 -1.01 5.93
N ARG A 521 -24.95 -1.22 7.18
CA ARG A 521 -25.11 -0.15 8.18
C ARG A 521 -23.94 -0.16 9.16
N LYS A 522 -24.02 0.69 10.18
CA LYS A 522 -22.94 0.91 11.14
C LYS A 522 -22.72 -0.28 12.07
N TRP A 523 -21.46 -0.60 12.30
CA TRP A 523 -20.99 -1.58 13.28
C TRP A 523 -20.79 -0.97 14.68
N GLY A 524 -21.05 0.33 14.81
CA GLY A 524 -21.08 1.07 16.07
C GLY A 524 -22.13 2.18 16.05
N PRO A 525 -22.49 2.74 17.21
CA PRO A 525 -23.37 3.90 17.29
C PRO A 525 -22.69 5.14 16.70
N PHE A 526 -23.51 6.15 16.39
CA PHE A 526 -23.03 7.51 16.15
C PHE A 526 -23.06 8.28 17.48
N VAL A 527 -21.90 8.73 17.95
CA VAL A 527 -21.78 9.53 19.18
C VAL A 527 -21.26 10.91 18.85
N THR A 528 -22.12 11.92 19.01
CA THR A 528 -21.72 13.32 18.91
C THR A 528 -21.05 13.73 20.21
N HIS A 529 -19.72 13.74 20.23
CA HIS A 529 -19.00 14.39 21.32
C HIS A 529 -19.07 15.91 21.19
N ASP A 530 -19.07 16.59 22.33
CA ASP A 530 -18.71 18.02 22.37
C ASP A 530 -17.19 18.13 22.23
N ILE A 531 -16.72 17.80 21.03
CA ILE A 531 -15.32 17.84 20.59
C ILE A 531 -14.74 19.22 20.90
N GLU A 532 -15.56 20.26 20.74
CA GLU A 532 -15.19 21.64 21.05
C GLU A 532 -14.90 21.80 22.55
N LYS A 533 -15.73 21.28 23.44
CA LYS A 533 -15.46 21.30 24.90
C LYS A 533 -14.21 20.51 25.28
N THR A 534 -13.97 19.35 24.67
CA THR A 534 -12.75 18.56 24.92
C THR A 534 -11.50 19.37 24.51
N PHE A 535 -11.50 19.91 23.30
CA PHE A 535 -10.39 20.73 22.82
C PHE A 535 -10.24 22.06 23.55
N GLN A 536 -11.33 22.73 23.92
CA GLN A 536 -11.28 23.92 24.77
C GLN A 536 -10.73 23.60 26.16
N GLY A 537 -11.07 22.43 26.73
CA GLY A 537 -10.52 21.93 27.98
C GLY A 537 -9.00 21.80 27.90
N ILE A 538 -8.51 21.11 26.86
CA ILE A 538 -7.08 20.97 26.58
C ILE A 538 -6.44 22.34 26.35
N ALA A 539 -7.01 23.19 25.48
CA ALA A 539 -6.48 24.50 25.16
C ALA A 539 -6.37 25.41 26.40
N LYS A 540 -7.31 25.32 27.35
CA LYS A 540 -7.26 26.06 28.61
C LYS A 540 -6.03 25.70 29.46
N THR A 541 -5.56 24.45 29.38
CA THR A 541 -4.33 24.01 30.08
C THR A 541 -3.04 24.51 29.42
N LEU A 542 -3.11 24.94 28.15
CA LEU A 542 -1.96 25.46 27.41
C LEU A 542 -1.72 26.96 27.69
N PRO A 543 -0.45 27.41 27.72
CA PRO A 543 -0.09 28.82 27.74
C PRO A 543 -0.78 29.61 26.61
N ARG A 544 -1.17 30.87 26.88
CA ARG A 544 -1.95 31.70 25.93
C ARG A 544 -1.35 31.78 24.53
N LEU A 545 -0.03 31.83 24.42
CA LEU A 545 0.71 31.87 23.16
C LEU A 545 0.58 30.58 22.33
N LEU A 546 0.31 29.43 22.97
CA LEU A 546 0.20 28.12 22.33
C LEU A 546 -1.24 27.73 21.99
N ARG A 547 -2.24 28.40 22.59
CA ARG A 547 -3.66 28.12 22.34
C ARG A 547 -4.04 28.32 20.88
N THR A 548 -3.60 29.42 20.27
CA THR A 548 -3.87 29.71 18.85
C THR A 548 -3.25 28.64 17.95
N LYS A 549 -2.02 28.20 18.25
CA LYS A 549 -1.35 27.14 17.49
C LYS A 549 -2.06 25.79 17.64
N PHE A 550 -2.52 25.47 18.84
CA PHE A 550 -3.28 24.25 19.11
C PHE A 550 -4.61 24.24 18.36
N ASN A 551 -5.38 25.33 18.46
CA ASN A 551 -6.66 25.43 17.76
C ASN A 551 -6.49 25.34 16.24
N ASN A 552 -5.43 25.95 15.68
CA ASN A 552 -5.11 25.84 14.25
C ASN A 552 -4.77 24.40 13.85
N LEU A 553 -4.09 23.63 14.70
CA LEU A 553 -3.83 22.21 14.45
C LEU A 553 -5.12 21.42 14.44
N ILE A 554 -5.96 21.59 15.47
CA ILE A 554 -7.24 20.89 15.58
C ILE A 554 -8.13 21.16 14.37
N SER A 555 -8.20 22.41 13.88
CA SER A 555 -8.98 22.73 12.69
C SER A 555 -8.48 22.06 11.41
N LYS A 556 -7.25 21.52 11.41
CA LYS A 556 -6.66 20.79 10.29
C LYS A 556 -6.82 19.27 10.42
N ILE A 557 -7.23 18.75 11.58
CA ILE A 557 -7.47 17.32 11.74
C ILE A 557 -8.76 16.96 10.98
N PRO A 558 -8.74 15.90 10.13
CA PRO A 558 -9.94 15.45 9.42
C PRO A 558 -11.09 15.17 10.39
N ARG A 559 -12.32 15.54 10.01
CA ARG A 559 -13.49 15.39 10.90
C ARG A 559 -13.79 13.93 11.20
N GLU A 560 -13.41 13.04 10.29
CA GLU A 560 -13.51 11.59 10.40
C GLU A 560 -12.71 11.05 11.58
N VAL A 561 -11.56 11.66 11.90
CA VAL A 561 -10.75 11.31 13.08
C VAL A 561 -11.32 11.90 14.37
N LEU A 562 -12.19 12.91 14.24
CA LEU A 562 -12.75 13.66 15.35
C LEU A 562 -14.12 13.16 15.82
N GLN A 563 -14.83 12.39 14.98
CA GLN A 563 -16.17 11.90 15.27
C GLN A 563 -16.15 10.41 15.58
N GLU A 564 -16.93 9.98 16.57
CA GLU A 564 -17.24 8.55 16.77
C GLU A 564 -18.45 8.19 15.89
N ASP A 565 -18.21 8.09 14.59
CA ASP A 565 -19.18 7.49 13.66
C ASP A 565 -18.81 6.01 13.49
N GLY A 566 -19.65 5.09 13.98
CA GLY A 566 -19.39 3.66 13.84
C GLY A 566 -19.02 3.30 12.39
N PRO A 567 -17.98 2.50 12.15
CA PRO A 567 -17.57 2.13 10.81
C PRO A 567 -18.64 1.28 10.11
N THR A 568 -18.63 1.31 8.78
CA THR A 568 -19.36 0.35 7.97
C THR A 568 -18.52 -0.91 7.75
N GLY A 569 -19.19 -2.01 7.43
CA GLY A 569 -18.52 -3.29 7.15
C GLY A 569 -17.64 -3.24 5.88
N PRO A 570 -16.78 -4.26 5.68
CA PRO A 570 -15.80 -4.30 4.59
C PRO A 570 -16.36 -4.03 3.19
N LYS A 571 -17.57 -4.53 2.91
CA LYS A 571 -18.20 -4.47 1.58
C LYS A 571 -18.62 -3.07 1.13
N VAL A 572 -18.70 -2.11 2.06
CA VAL A 572 -19.00 -0.70 1.78
C VAL A 572 -17.71 0.12 1.54
N LYS A 573 -16.55 -0.41 1.90
CA LYS A 573 -15.25 0.27 1.70
C LYS A 573 -14.89 0.25 0.21
N THR A 574 -14.30 1.33 -0.28
CA THR A 574 -13.87 1.47 -1.68
C THR A 574 -12.92 0.35 -2.13
N SER A 575 -12.08 -0.10 -1.19
CA SER A 575 -11.19 -1.26 -1.32
C SER A 575 -11.89 -2.57 -1.66
N TRP A 576 -13.22 -2.66 -1.52
CA TRP A 576 -13.94 -3.87 -1.86
C TRP A 576 -13.93 -4.14 -3.38
N THR A 577 -14.20 -3.13 -4.20
CA THR A 577 -14.29 -3.29 -5.67
C THR A 577 -13.16 -2.60 -6.43
N SER A 578 -12.59 -1.55 -5.84
CA SER A 578 -11.52 -0.77 -6.47
C SER A 578 -10.15 -1.44 -6.31
N ASP A 579 -9.20 -0.94 -7.09
CA ASP A 579 -7.78 -1.11 -6.81
C ASP A 579 -7.44 -0.32 -5.53
N ASP A 580 -6.79 -0.95 -4.56
CA ASP A 580 -6.36 -0.31 -3.30
C ASP A 580 -5.26 0.76 -3.53
N PHE A 581 -4.83 0.97 -4.79
CA PHE A 581 -3.55 1.56 -5.19
C PHE A 581 -3.66 2.75 -6.18
#